data_AF-A0ABD3P6I0-F1
#
_entry.id   AF-A0ABD3P6I0-F1
#
_cell.length_a   1.000
_cell.length_b   1.000
_cell.length_c   1.000
_cell.angle_alpha   90.00
_cell.angle_beta   90.00
_cell.angle_gamma   90.00
#
_symmetry.space_group_name_H-M   'P 1'
#
loop_
_entity.id
_entity.type
_entity.pdbx_description
1 polymer ?
#
loop_
_entity_poly.entity_id
_entity_poly.type
_entity_poly.pdbx_seq_one_letter_code
_entity_poly.pdbx_strand_id
1 'polypeptide(L)'
;MHCYKSRGFGSRIISPISRVVTDFLGEIYVDDTDLIVAHPDLDTSTDVLESLYSSAEAWSTGLNSTGGAINPAKNRWIIASCKWVNGIWRYGQQTVVEMTIPLLDGSLAPISHGEVITAEKSLGVWSAIDGNNSKHIEENVTGKTASWLNHMRNAHLPACLGWIAYKFKLWPDIHYGIATLATPLAKACSVLRLKHFQCLSFLGVNRNVKREWRTMHRAFGDIGLFSFLVEQTIGMINMLIQHYGAGTTLAKKVSASIEALQLEIGCSGCPFTKNYDELYLLATPQRAYGNASIITSFKFTLITRPYHPPGSATPWWFVCVQGTAIAIPQLVPTCPKIAFPLGHRHRMWAIPQHQPRAAPVLSGQDVSLLIFPKEVPSQSDWQLWWEFWTALVGPGWSLHEPLGAWVHPTHRRWEWFYNAWDGLLLHSTQDSSITAYLAPEDGHRLRSRQIYQCSHAVSAIPAHVLPASVLKLLICQILCREIGPPLAIHNPETPPFWS
;
A
#
# COMPACT_ATOMS: atom_id res chain seq x y z
N MET A 1 17.66 22.75 -2.85
CA MET A 1 17.37 21.36 -2.39
C MET A 1 18.19 20.91 -1.19
N HIS A 2 19.54 20.93 -1.22
CA HIS A 2 20.33 20.43 -0.09
C HIS A 2 20.08 21.20 1.21
N CYS A 3 20.05 22.54 1.15
CA CYS A 3 19.73 23.41 2.29
C CYS A 3 18.32 23.19 2.86
N TYR A 4 17.38 22.76 2.03
CA TYR A 4 16.03 22.45 2.46
C TYR A 4 16.00 21.11 3.21
N LYS A 5 16.67 20.08 2.68
CA LYS A 5 16.83 18.78 3.37
C LYS A 5 17.62 18.90 4.68
N SER A 6 18.66 19.73 4.72
CA SER A 6 19.48 19.92 5.92
C SER A 6 18.72 20.59 7.07
N ARG A 7 17.63 21.30 6.76
CA ARG A 7 16.68 21.85 7.76
C ARG A 7 15.66 20.83 8.25
N GLY A 8 15.75 19.57 7.80
CA GLY A 8 14.83 18.50 8.20
C GLY A 8 13.54 18.44 7.38
N PHE A 9 13.39 19.28 6.35
CA PHE A 9 12.16 19.28 5.54
C PHE A 9 12.12 18.12 4.53
N GLY A 10 10.90 17.62 4.31
CA GLY A 10 10.56 16.53 3.41
C GLY A 10 9.59 15.57 4.07
N SER A 11 9.60 14.34 3.57
CA SER A 11 8.73 13.26 4.02
C SER A 11 9.51 11.99 4.27
N ARG A 12 8.95 11.18 5.17
CA ARG A 12 9.43 9.85 5.55
C ARG A 12 8.28 8.86 5.47
N ILE A 13 8.50 7.77 4.74
CA ILE A 13 7.65 6.58 4.79
C ILE A 13 8.44 5.44 5.42
N ILE A 14 7.78 4.65 6.25
CA ILE A 14 8.30 3.41 6.79
C ILE A 14 7.49 2.27 6.18
N SER A 15 8.19 1.33 5.54
CA SER A 15 7.54 0.16 4.96
C SER A 15 6.94 -0.71 6.07
N PRO A 16 5.67 -1.14 5.97
CA PRO A 16 4.97 -1.68 7.13
C PRO A 16 5.41 -3.11 7.51
N ILE A 17 6.03 -3.86 6.60
CA ILE A 17 6.57 -5.20 6.87
C ILE A 17 8.10 -5.16 6.94
N SER A 18 8.78 -4.65 5.91
CA SER A 18 10.24 -4.68 5.82
C SER A 18 10.94 -3.60 6.64
N ARG A 19 10.19 -2.63 7.18
CA ARG A 19 10.71 -1.52 8.00
C ARG A 19 11.70 -0.61 7.25
N VAL A 20 11.75 -0.71 5.92
CA VAL A 20 12.62 0.14 5.10
C VAL A 20 12.16 1.59 5.20
N VAL A 21 13.04 2.45 5.70
CA VAL A 21 12.83 3.90 5.76
C VAL A 21 13.10 4.52 4.39
N THR A 22 12.17 5.33 3.92
CA THR A 22 12.25 6.04 2.64
C THR A 22 12.02 7.53 2.84
N ASP A 23 13.13 8.27 2.81
CA ASP A 23 13.12 9.74 2.85
C ASP A 23 13.05 10.32 1.43
N PHE A 24 12.18 11.31 1.22
CA PHE A 24 12.04 12.01 -0.05
C PHE A 24 11.48 13.43 0.18
N LEU A 25 11.72 14.34 -0.78
CA LEU A 25 11.30 15.73 -0.63
C LEU A 25 9.85 15.98 -1.10
N GLY A 26 9.47 15.26 -2.15
CA GLY A 26 8.37 15.63 -3.02
C GLY A 26 8.64 15.14 -4.43
N GLU A 27 7.89 15.65 -5.39
CA GLU A 27 8.07 15.39 -6.82
C GLU A 27 8.56 16.67 -7.50
N ILE A 28 9.70 16.60 -8.20
CA ILE A 28 10.33 17.78 -8.79
C ILE A 28 10.70 17.47 -10.22
N TYR A 29 10.26 18.32 -11.14
CA TYR A 29 10.61 18.28 -12.54
C TYR A 29 10.76 19.71 -13.07
N VAL A 30 12.01 20.14 -13.27
CA VAL A 30 12.34 21.52 -13.68
C VAL A 30 11.74 22.52 -12.67
N ASP A 31 10.77 23.33 -13.08
CA ASP A 31 10.06 24.32 -12.28
C ASP A 31 8.83 23.75 -11.57
N ASP A 32 8.22 22.70 -12.12
CA ASP A 32 7.09 21.99 -11.49
C ASP A 32 7.58 21.24 -10.24
N THR A 33 7.16 21.71 -9.07
CA THR A 33 7.56 21.14 -7.77
C THR A 33 6.33 20.92 -6.88
N ASP A 34 6.10 19.66 -6.52
CA ASP A 34 5.13 19.26 -5.51
C ASP A 34 5.88 18.92 -4.21
N LEU A 35 5.78 19.79 -3.21
CA LEU A 35 6.31 19.51 -1.87
C LEU A 35 5.34 18.58 -1.14
N ILE A 36 5.87 17.53 -0.53
CA ILE A 36 5.07 16.56 0.22
C ILE A 36 5.57 16.57 1.67
N VAL A 37 4.64 16.65 2.61
CA VAL A 37 4.89 16.55 4.05
C VAL A 37 4.09 15.37 4.57
N ALA A 38 4.81 14.38 5.06
CA ALA A 38 4.27 13.13 5.59
C ALA A 38 5.37 12.52 6.43
N HIS A 39 5.18 12.47 7.74
CA HIS A 39 6.18 11.98 8.67
C HIS A 39 5.46 11.17 9.76
N PRO A 40 6.00 10.00 10.18
CA PRO A 40 5.39 9.18 11.23
C PRO A 40 5.25 9.94 12.56
N ASP A 41 6.17 10.85 12.85
CA ASP A 41 6.17 11.67 14.07
C ASP A 41 5.12 12.80 14.10
N LEU A 42 4.37 13.03 13.00
CA LEU A 42 3.33 14.06 12.95
C LEU A 42 1.96 13.45 13.29
N ASP A 43 1.54 13.64 14.53
CA ASP A 43 0.35 13.00 15.10
C ASP A 43 -0.96 13.73 14.79
N THR A 44 -0.93 15.05 14.58
CA THR A 44 -2.13 15.86 14.40
C THR A 44 -2.13 16.61 13.07
N SER A 45 -3.33 16.95 12.57
CA SER A 45 -3.48 17.76 11.36
C SER A 45 -2.86 19.16 11.51
N THR A 46 -2.80 19.68 12.74
CA THR A 46 -2.15 20.95 13.06
C THR A 46 -0.64 20.84 12.89
N ASP A 47 0.00 19.79 13.42
CA ASP A 47 1.45 19.60 13.27
C ASP A 47 1.84 19.44 11.78
N VAL A 48 1.02 18.70 11.02
CA VAL A 48 1.20 18.55 9.57
C VAL A 48 1.07 19.90 8.86
N LEU A 49 0.11 20.73 9.26
CA LEU A 49 -0.11 22.04 8.64
C LEU A 49 1.02 23.02 8.96
N GLU A 50 1.51 23.05 10.20
CA GLU A 50 2.66 23.87 10.62
C GLU A 50 3.94 23.45 9.90
N SER A 51 4.16 22.14 9.77
CA SER A 51 5.27 21.58 9.01
C SER A 51 5.17 21.92 7.52
N LEU A 52 3.97 21.84 6.95
CA LEU A 52 3.70 22.24 5.55
C LEU A 52 3.94 23.74 5.34
N TYR A 53 3.50 24.59 6.26
CA TYR A 53 3.74 26.04 6.20
C TYR A 53 5.23 26.36 6.24
N SER A 54 5.94 25.83 7.24
CA SER A 54 7.39 26.01 7.41
C SER A 54 8.18 25.51 6.19
N SER A 55 7.74 24.39 5.62
CA SER A 55 8.25 23.82 4.38
C SER A 55 8.04 24.77 3.20
N ALA A 56 6.82 25.27 2.98
CA ALA A 56 6.50 26.18 1.89
C ALA A 56 7.28 27.51 2.00
N GLU A 57 7.37 28.07 3.20
CA GLU A 57 8.14 29.27 3.49
C GLU A 57 9.63 29.05 3.19
N ALA A 58 10.24 27.99 3.73
CA ALA A 58 11.65 27.69 3.51
C ALA A 58 11.98 27.45 2.03
N TRP A 59 11.07 26.83 1.28
CA TRP A 59 11.21 26.67 -0.17
C TRP A 59 11.16 28.02 -0.88
N SER A 60 10.18 28.87 -0.54
CA SER A 60 10.02 30.21 -1.13
C SER A 60 11.23 31.11 -0.85
N THR A 61 11.67 31.20 0.41
CA THR A 61 12.85 31.99 0.79
C THR A 61 14.11 31.47 0.10
N GLY A 62 14.27 30.15 0.01
CA GLY A 62 15.39 29.53 -0.71
C GLY A 62 15.39 29.88 -2.19
N LEU A 63 14.22 29.85 -2.84
CA LEU A 63 14.07 30.21 -4.24
C LEU A 63 14.34 31.70 -4.48
N ASN A 64 13.77 32.58 -3.65
CA ASN A 64 13.98 34.03 -3.68
C ASN A 64 15.47 34.38 -3.55
N SER A 65 16.19 33.69 -2.66
CA SER A 65 17.64 33.89 -2.47
C SER A 65 18.47 33.56 -3.72
N THR A 66 17.94 32.73 -4.62
CA THR A 66 18.59 32.36 -5.90
C THR A 66 18.12 33.20 -7.09
N GLY A 67 17.25 34.19 -6.85
CA GLY A 67 16.66 35.03 -7.90
C GLY A 67 15.44 34.42 -8.60
N GLY A 68 14.95 33.26 -8.13
CA GLY A 68 13.67 32.71 -8.57
C GLY A 68 12.51 33.26 -7.74
N ALA A 69 11.26 32.99 -8.15
CA ALA A 69 10.08 33.36 -7.39
C ALA A 69 8.95 32.34 -7.61
N ILE A 70 8.17 32.09 -6.55
CA ILE A 70 6.95 31.28 -6.65
C ILE A 70 5.83 32.13 -7.26
N ASN A 71 5.02 31.55 -8.15
CA ASN A 71 3.81 32.19 -8.67
C ASN A 71 2.59 31.75 -7.85
N PRO A 72 2.04 32.55 -6.93
CA PRO A 72 0.96 32.13 -6.03
C PRO A 72 -0.30 31.66 -6.77
N ALA A 73 -0.62 32.27 -7.92
CA ALA A 73 -1.80 31.93 -8.71
C ALA A 73 -1.74 30.53 -9.35
N LYS A 74 -0.54 29.96 -9.50
CA LYS A 74 -0.32 28.60 -10.01
C LYS A 74 -0.11 27.57 -8.91
N ASN A 75 -0.04 27.99 -7.65
CA ASN A 75 0.25 27.11 -6.52
C ASN A 75 -1.01 26.84 -5.70
N ARG A 76 -1.04 25.65 -5.13
CA ARG A 76 -2.14 25.17 -4.31
C ARG A 76 -1.59 24.30 -3.21
N TRP A 77 -2.20 24.38 -2.03
CA TRP A 77 -1.93 23.47 -0.94
C TRP A 77 -3.18 22.66 -0.62
N ILE A 78 -2.98 21.42 -0.19
CA ILE A 78 -4.06 20.50 0.17
C ILE A 78 -3.59 19.72 1.40
N ILE A 79 -4.46 19.64 2.41
CA ILE A 79 -4.26 18.76 3.57
C ILE A 79 -5.21 17.58 3.52
N ALA A 80 -4.71 16.38 3.82
CA ALA A 80 -5.52 15.19 3.96
C ALA A 80 -5.35 14.59 5.35
N SER A 81 -6.42 14.57 6.12
CA SER A 81 -6.51 13.84 7.38
C SER A 81 -7.40 12.62 7.20
N CYS A 82 -7.06 11.50 7.84
CA CYS A 82 -7.85 10.28 7.78
C CYS A 82 -8.49 10.02 9.14
N LYS A 83 -9.78 9.67 9.16
CA LYS A 83 -10.52 9.26 10.36
C LYS A 83 -11.26 7.96 10.10
N TRP A 84 -11.34 7.10 11.10
CA TRP A 84 -12.17 5.90 11.03
C TRP A 84 -13.59 6.22 11.47
N VAL A 85 -14.57 5.85 10.66
CA VAL A 85 -16.00 5.97 10.97
C VAL A 85 -16.63 4.62 10.71
N ASN A 86 -17.04 3.93 11.78
CA ASN A 86 -17.65 2.60 11.73
C ASN A 86 -16.79 1.57 10.95
N GLY A 87 -15.48 1.50 11.25
CA GLY A 87 -14.57 0.56 10.58
C GLY A 87 -14.24 0.90 9.13
N ILE A 88 -14.70 2.03 8.61
CA ILE A 88 -14.36 2.53 7.27
C ILE A 88 -13.59 3.83 7.43
N TRP A 89 -12.39 3.92 6.85
CA TRP A 89 -11.64 5.17 6.84
C TRP A 89 -12.34 6.17 5.91
N ARG A 90 -12.33 7.44 6.32
CA ARG A 90 -12.83 8.57 5.55
C ARG A 90 -11.89 9.74 5.71
N TYR A 91 -11.88 10.64 4.73
CA TYR A 91 -11.20 11.90 4.91
C TYR A 91 -11.87 12.71 6.02
N GLY A 92 -11.05 13.28 6.90
CA GLY A 92 -11.46 14.22 7.93
C GLY A 92 -11.93 15.53 7.31
N GLN A 93 -12.59 16.35 8.12
CA GLN A 93 -12.92 17.71 7.70
C GLN A 93 -11.61 18.49 7.56
N GLN A 94 -11.40 19.15 6.42
CA GLN A 94 -10.21 19.96 6.19
C GLN A 94 -10.35 21.27 6.97
N THR A 95 -9.28 21.67 7.67
CA THR A 95 -9.23 22.91 8.42
C THR A 95 -9.23 24.10 7.45
N VAL A 96 -10.07 25.10 7.73
CA VAL A 96 -10.07 26.36 6.98
C VAL A 96 -8.98 27.25 7.55
N VAL A 97 -7.82 27.26 6.90
CA VAL A 97 -6.67 28.09 7.27
C VAL A 97 -6.20 28.84 6.04
N GLU A 98 -5.72 30.07 6.21
CA GLU A 98 -5.07 30.81 5.14
C GLU A 98 -3.56 30.55 5.19
N MET A 99 -3.00 30.11 4.06
CA MET A 99 -1.56 29.88 3.91
C MET A 99 -0.97 30.95 3.01
N THR A 100 0.10 31.57 3.49
CA THR A 100 0.85 32.61 2.77
C THR A 100 2.30 32.19 2.56
N ILE A 101 2.93 32.75 1.52
CA ILE A 101 4.36 32.58 1.25
C ILE A 101 5.05 33.92 1.00
N PRO A 102 6.34 34.06 1.33
CA PRO A 102 7.09 35.28 1.07
C PRO A 102 7.45 35.42 -0.41
N LEU A 103 7.19 36.60 -0.97
CA LEU A 103 7.61 37.01 -2.31
C LEU A 103 8.98 37.69 -2.28
N LEU A 104 9.53 37.95 -3.47
CA LEU A 104 10.87 38.55 -3.64
C LEU A 104 10.96 39.96 -3.05
N ASP A 105 9.85 40.70 -3.03
CA ASP A 105 9.73 42.05 -2.47
C ASP A 105 9.54 42.07 -0.94
N GLY A 106 9.51 40.89 -0.30
CA GLY A 106 9.25 40.72 1.13
C GLY A 106 7.77 40.75 1.51
N SER A 107 6.86 40.95 0.55
CA SER A 107 5.42 40.84 0.80
C SER A 107 4.99 39.37 0.95
N LEU A 108 3.85 39.15 1.60
CA LEU A 108 3.24 37.84 1.74
C LEU A 108 2.10 37.68 0.74
N ALA A 109 2.08 36.56 0.01
CA ALA A 109 1.02 36.25 -0.93
C ALA A 109 0.24 34.99 -0.50
N PRO A 110 -1.10 35.01 -0.55
CA PRO A 110 -1.91 33.84 -0.22
C PRO A 110 -1.83 32.76 -1.29
N ILE A 111 -1.87 31.49 -0.89
CA ILE A 111 -1.95 30.31 -1.75
C ILE A 111 -3.35 29.70 -1.66
N SER A 112 -3.90 29.32 -2.82
CA SER A 112 -5.20 28.66 -2.89
C SER A 112 -5.24 27.33 -2.12
N HIS A 113 -6.30 27.11 -1.34
CA HIS A 113 -6.58 25.82 -0.71
C HIS A 113 -7.39 24.94 -1.66
N GLY A 114 -6.98 23.68 -1.82
CA GLY A 114 -7.74 22.67 -2.57
C GLY A 114 -8.37 21.62 -1.65
N GLU A 115 -9.52 21.08 -2.08
CA GLU A 115 -10.11 19.93 -1.41
C GLU A 115 -9.41 18.62 -1.81
N VAL A 116 -9.48 17.59 -0.96
CA VAL A 116 -8.90 16.25 -1.23
C VAL A 116 -9.39 15.63 -2.55
N ILE A 117 -10.64 15.94 -2.94
CA ILE A 117 -11.26 15.46 -4.20
C ILE A 117 -10.86 16.28 -5.43
N THR A 118 -10.13 17.38 -5.22
CA THR A 118 -9.76 18.28 -6.30
C THR A 118 -8.66 17.65 -7.14
N ALA A 119 -8.98 17.39 -8.41
CA ALA A 119 -8.00 16.85 -9.34
C ALA A 119 -7.18 17.98 -10.00
N GLU A 120 -5.87 17.92 -9.79
CA GLU A 120 -4.86 18.81 -10.34
C GLU A 120 -4.12 18.15 -11.50
N LYS A 121 -3.71 18.97 -12.48
CA LYS A 121 -2.88 18.51 -13.58
C LYS A 121 -1.45 18.93 -13.32
N SER A 122 -0.52 17.99 -13.25
CA SER A 122 0.88 18.34 -13.48
C SER A 122 1.61 17.24 -14.22
N LEU A 123 2.67 17.63 -14.93
CA LEU A 123 3.39 16.79 -15.89
C LEU A 123 2.47 16.05 -16.86
N GLY A 124 1.35 16.65 -17.26
CA GLY A 124 0.38 16.06 -18.18
C GLY A 124 -0.57 15.01 -17.58
N VAL A 125 -0.47 14.68 -16.30
CA VAL A 125 -1.34 13.72 -15.61
C VAL A 125 -2.29 14.46 -14.66
N TRP A 126 -3.59 14.19 -14.78
CA TRP A 126 -4.58 14.58 -13.77
C TRP A 126 -4.61 13.58 -12.62
N SER A 127 -4.60 14.07 -11.38
CA SER A 127 -4.75 13.25 -10.18
C SER A 127 -5.36 14.04 -9.03
N ALA A 128 -6.10 13.35 -8.15
CA ALA A 128 -6.67 13.89 -6.91
C ALA A 128 -6.19 13.06 -5.70
N ILE A 129 -6.18 13.65 -4.50
CA ILE A 129 -5.69 12.98 -3.28
C ILE A 129 -6.51 11.73 -2.95
N ASP A 130 -7.81 11.77 -3.19
CA ASP A 130 -8.71 10.61 -3.08
C ASP A 130 -8.41 9.46 -4.08
N GLY A 131 -7.51 9.71 -5.05
CA GLY A 131 -7.15 8.78 -6.11
C GLY A 131 -8.25 8.56 -7.16
N ASN A 132 -9.19 9.49 -7.29
CA ASN A 132 -10.21 9.46 -8.32
C ASN A 132 -9.60 9.76 -9.71
N ASN A 133 -9.70 8.78 -10.61
CA ASN A 133 -9.13 8.85 -11.96
C ASN A 133 -10.10 9.46 -12.99
N SER A 134 -11.31 9.87 -12.58
CA SER A 134 -12.38 10.28 -13.49
C SER A 134 -11.99 11.48 -14.35
N LYS A 135 -11.41 12.53 -13.76
CA LYS A 135 -10.97 13.72 -14.50
C LYS A 135 -9.86 13.39 -15.52
N HIS A 136 -8.95 12.48 -15.18
CA HIS A 136 -7.93 12.02 -16.13
C HIS A 136 -8.56 11.29 -17.32
N ILE A 137 -9.49 10.37 -17.05
CA ILE A 137 -10.19 9.62 -18.10
C ILE A 137 -11.00 10.57 -18.99
N GLU A 138 -11.68 11.55 -18.39
CA GLU A 138 -12.47 12.55 -19.10
C GLU A 138 -11.58 13.38 -20.02
N GLU A 139 -10.59 14.08 -19.48
CA GLU A 139 -9.77 15.05 -20.21
C GLU A 139 -8.76 14.39 -21.14
N ASN A 140 -7.94 13.49 -20.60
CA ASN A 140 -6.77 12.96 -21.29
C ASN A 140 -7.05 11.72 -22.14
N VAL A 141 -8.18 11.03 -21.93
CA VAL A 141 -8.51 9.82 -22.69
C VAL A 141 -9.70 10.09 -23.61
N THR A 142 -10.88 10.30 -23.04
CA THR A 142 -12.11 10.44 -23.84
C THR A 142 -12.22 11.80 -24.54
N GLY A 143 -11.74 12.87 -23.92
CA GLY A 143 -11.69 14.24 -24.44
C GLY A 143 -10.70 14.38 -25.58
N LYS A 144 -9.44 13.94 -25.39
CA LYS A 144 -8.46 13.85 -26.49
C LYS A 144 -8.96 12.98 -27.65
N THR A 145 -9.59 11.85 -27.38
CA THR A 145 -10.18 11.02 -28.45
C THR A 145 -11.32 11.74 -29.17
N ALA A 146 -12.15 12.50 -28.45
CA ALA A 146 -13.22 13.30 -29.04
C ALA A 146 -12.67 14.43 -29.93
N SER A 147 -11.65 15.15 -29.46
CA SER A 147 -10.94 16.16 -30.25
C SER A 147 -10.35 15.55 -31.51
N TRP A 148 -9.65 14.42 -31.41
CA TRP A 148 -9.12 13.69 -32.56
C TRP A 148 -10.22 13.27 -33.55
N LEU A 149 -11.36 12.76 -33.07
CA LEU A 149 -12.51 12.41 -33.92
C LEU A 149 -13.05 13.63 -34.70
N ASN A 150 -13.10 14.79 -34.08
CA ASN A 150 -13.52 16.03 -34.74
C ASN A 150 -12.53 16.43 -35.84
N HIS A 151 -11.22 16.31 -35.59
CA HIS A 151 -10.21 16.55 -36.61
C HIS A 151 -10.32 15.58 -37.79
N MET A 152 -10.51 14.28 -37.52
CA MET A 152 -10.68 13.27 -38.57
C MET A 152 -11.92 13.52 -39.43
N ARG A 153 -13.02 13.98 -38.82
CA ARG A 153 -14.24 14.34 -39.54
C ARG A 153 -14.01 15.48 -40.54
N ASN A 154 -13.19 16.46 -40.18
CA ASN A 154 -12.92 17.62 -41.02
C ASN A 154 -11.82 17.38 -42.06
N ALA A 155 -10.86 16.50 -41.76
CA ALA A 155 -9.68 16.28 -42.60
C ALA A 155 -9.94 15.41 -43.84
N HIS A 156 -11.04 14.64 -43.88
CA HIS A 156 -11.39 13.76 -45.00
C HIS A 156 -10.25 12.82 -45.45
N LEU A 157 -9.49 12.29 -44.49
CA LEU A 157 -8.33 11.46 -44.77
C LEU A 157 -8.73 10.08 -45.33
N PRO A 158 -7.97 9.54 -46.29
CA PRO A 158 -8.06 8.13 -46.66
C PRO A 158 -7.84 7.21 -45.45
N ALA A 159 -8.47 6.04 -45.46
CA ALA A 159 -8.43 5.09 -44.34
C ALA A 159 -7.00 4.69 -43.91
N CYS A 160 -6.07 4.57 -44.87
CA CYS A 160 -4.66 4.26 -44.57
C CYS A 160 -4.00 5.35 -43.70
N LEU A 161 -4.22 6.63 -44.01
CA LEU A 161 -3.74 7.76 -43.22
C LEU A 161 -4.51 7.86 -41.89
N GLY A 162 -5.79 7.49 -41.87
CA GLY A 162 -6.56 7.36 -40.64
C GLY A 162 -5.96 6.36 -39.65
N TRP A 163 -5.49 5.21 -40.13
CA TRP A 163 -4.76 4.24 -39.31
C TRP A 163 -3.42 4.76 -38.79
N ILE A 164 -2.68 5.51 -39.61
CA ILE A 164 -1.42 6.15 -39.19
C ILE A 164 -1.71 7.19 -38.09
N ALA A 165 -2.70 8.07 -38.29
CA ALA A 165 -3.10 9.07 -37.31
C ALA A 165 -3.61 8.42 -36.01
N TYR A 166 -4.36 7.33 -36.09
CA TYR A 166 -4.79 6.57 -34.92
C TYR A 166 -3.59 6.06 -34.11
N LYS A 167 -2.67 5.32 -34.75
CA LYS A 167 -1.55 4.67 -34.06
C LYS A 167 -0.46 5.62 -33.59
N PHE A 168 -0.14 6.63 -34.38
CA PHE A 168 1.05 7.47 -34.15
C PHE A 168 0.73 8.89 -33.70
N LYS A 169 -0.56 9.29 -33.69
CA LYS A 169 -0.98 10.57 -33.11
C LYS A 169 -1.89 10.38 -31.91
N LEU A 170 -3.05 9.73 -32.09
CA LEU A 170 -4.01 9.56 -31.00
C LEU A 170 -3.43 8.75 -29.84
N TRP A 171 -2.89 7.55 -30.12
CA TRP A 171 -2.43 6.67 -29.04
C TRP A 171 -1.27 7.22 -28.22
N PRO A 172 -0.21 7.79 -28.80
CA PRO A 172 0.82 8.47 -28.02
C PRO A 172 0.26 9.60 -27.15
N ASP A 173 -0.72 10.36 -27.65
CA ASP A 173 -1.35 11.45 -26.91
C ASP A 173 -2.18 10.97 -25.71
N ILE A 174 -2.81 9.78 -25.78
CA ILE A 174 -3.63 9.21 -24.69
C ILE A 174 -2.87 8.23 -23.80
N HIS A 175 -1.84 7.55 -24.31
CA HIS A 175 -1.09 6.50 -23.60
C HIS A 175 -0.28 7.08 -22.44
N TYR A 176 0.08 8.36 -22.52
CA TYR A 176 0.78 9.03 -21.45
C TYR A 176 -0.10 9.13 -20.18
N GLY A 177 0.36 8.51 -19.10
CA GLY A 177 -0.30 8.54 -17.78
C GLY A 177 -1.33 7.43 -17.53
N ILE A 178 -1.72 6.62 -18.51
CA ILE A 178 -2.73 5.57 -18.27
C ILE A 178 -2.24 4.50 -17.27
N ALA A 179 -0.93 4.23 -17.27
CA ALA A 179 -0.29 3.26 -16.37
C ALA A 179 -0.34 3.68 -14.89
N THR A 180 -0.60 4.95 -14.60
CA THR A 180 -0.68 5.47 -13.23
C THR A 180 -2.09 5.40 -12.66
N LEU A 181 -3.10 5.09 -13.48
CA LEU A 181 -4.49 5.04 -13.08
C LEU A 181 -4.82 3.73 -12.36
N ALA A 182 -5.62 3.83 -11.30
CA ALA A 182 -6.19 2.71 -10.56
C ALA A 182 -7.67 2.50 -10.94
N THR A 183 -7.93 2.41 -12.24
CA THR A 183 -9.29 2.28 -12.79
C THR A 183 -9.85 0.87 -12.55
N PRO A 184 -11.05 0.72 -11.99
CA PRO A 184 -11.69 -0.59 -11.85
C PRO A 184 -11.88 -1.28 -13.21
N LEU A 185 -11.74 -2.61 -13.26
CA LEU A 185 -11.85 -3.41 -14.48
C LEU A 185 -13.11 -3.12 -15.30
N ALA A 186 -14.28 -3.12 -14.65
CA ALA A 186 -15.57 -2.86 -15.31
C ALA A 186 -15.61 -1.48 -15.98
N LYS A 187 -15.00 -0.47 -15.34
CA LYS A 187 -14.87 0.87 -15.92
C LYS A 187 -13.89 0.85 -17.08
N ALA A 188 -12.71 0.25 -16.92
CA ALA A 188 -11.67 0.18 -17.95
C ALA A 188 -12.18 -0.47 -19.26
N CYS A 189 -12.99 -1.52 -19.17
CA CYS A 189 -13.62 -2.18 -20.34
C CYS A 189 -14.56 -1.26 -21.15
N SER A 190 -15.08 -0.19 -20.55
CA SER A 190 -16.10 0.66 -21.17
C SER A 190 -15.60 2.04 -21.60
N VAL A 191 -14.44 2.50 -21.11
CA VAL A 191 -13.91 3.87 -21.32
C VAL A 191 -13.96 4.32 -22.78
N LEU A 192 -13.36 3.54 -23.68
CA LEU A 192 -13.24 3.89 -25.10
C LEU A 192 -14.33 3.26 -25.98
N ARG A 193 -15.31 2.55 -25.41
CA ARG A 193 -16.28 1.75 -26.18
C ARG A 193 -17.05 2.58 -27.22
N LEU A 194 -17.60 3.72 -26.80
CA LEU A 194 -18.34 4.61 -27.70
C LEU A 194 -17.40 5.25 -28.73
N LYS A 195 -16.22 5.69 -28.29
CA LYS A 195 -15.25 6.36 -29.16
C LYS A 195 -14.70 5.41 -30.23
N HIS A 196 -14.38 4.17 -29.88
CA HIS A 196 -13.98 3.14 -30.86
C HIS A 196 -15.05 2.91 -31.91
N PHE A 197 -16.33 2.83 -31.55
CA PHE A 197 -17.41 2.72 -32.54
C PHE A 197 -17.40 3.88 -33.54
N GLN A 198 -17.17 5.11 -33.05
CA GLN A 198 -17.08 6.31 -33.89
C GLN A 198 -15.81 6.32 -34.76
N CYS A 199 -14.70 5.78 -34.28
CA CYS A 199 -13.43 5.72 -35.03
C CYS A 199 -13.52 4.81 -36.26
N LEU A 200 -14.27 3.70 -36.20
CA LEU A 200 -14.24 2.64 -37.22
C LEU A 200 -14.48 3.15 -38.65
N SER A 201 -15.43 4.08 -38.85
CA SER A 201 -15.74 4.62 -40.17
C SER A 201 -14.55 5.35 -40.80
N PHE A 202 -13.77 6.07 -40.00
CA PHE A 202 -12.57 6.78 -40.48
C PHE A 202 -11.41 5.84 -40.80
N LEU A 203 -11.46 4.62 -40.29
CA LEU A 203 -10.43 3.60 -40.48
C LEU A 203 -10.75 2.63 -41.63
N GLY A 204 -11.82 2.90 -42.39
CA GLY A 204 -12.29 2.03 -43.47
C GLY A 204 -12.87 0.71 -42.97
N VAL A 205 -13.35 0.68 -41.72
CA VAL A 205 -13.88 -0.53 -41.07
C VAL A 205 -15.38 -0.40 -40.86
N ASN A 206 -16.12 -1.50 -41.08
CA ASN A 206 -17.55 -1.53 -40.83
C ASN A 206 -17.85 -1.36 -39.33
N ARG A 207 -18.59 -0.30 -38.98
CA ARG A 207 -18.99 0.03 -37.60
C ARG A 207 -19.83 -1.04 -36.91
N ASN A 208 -20.51 -1.90 -37.68
CA ASN A 208 -21.37 -2.96 -37.18
C ASN A 208 -20.62 -4.26 -36.85
N VAL A 209 -19.30 -4.28 -37.02
CA VAL A 209 -18.48 -5.41 -36.57
C VAL A 209 -18.70 -5.68 -35.08
N LYS A 210 -18.70 -6.97 -34.71
CA LYS A 210 -18.82 -7.42 -33.33
C LYS A 210 -17.77 -6.73 -32.46
N ARG A 211 -18.10 -6.46 -31.19
CA ARG A 211 -17.28 -5.57 -30.34
C ARG A 211 -15.95 -6.20 -29.97
N GLU A 212 -15.99 -7.51 -29.74
CA GLU A 212 -14.88 -8.37 -29.39
C GLU A 212 -13.82 -8.35 -30.51
N TRP A 213 -14.30 -8.21 -31.75
CA TRP A 213 -13.52 -8.14 -32.99
C TRP A 213 -13.05 -6.72 -33.33
N ARG A 214 -13.01 -5.80 -32.37
CA ARG A 214 -12.47 -4.45 -32.64
C ARG A 214 -11.05 -4.34 -32.15
N THR A 215 -10.82 -4.90 -30.97
CA THR A 215 -9.59 -4.68 -30.20
C THR A 215 -8.69 -5.90 -30.11
N MET A 216 -9.08 -7.03 -30.71
CA MET A 216 -8.19 -8.19 -30.75
C MET A 216 -7.06 -7.88 -31.74
N HIS A 217 -5.86 -8.37 -31.43
CA HIS A 217 -4.67 -8.07 -32.21
C HIS A 217 -4.76 -8.68 -33.62
N ARG A 218 -4.21 -8.00 -34.63
CA ARG A 218 -4.28 -8.42 -36.04
C ARG A 218 -3.68 -9.80 -36.31
N ALA A 219 -2.69 -10.21 -35.51
CA ALA A 219 -2.08 -11.54 -35.60
C ALA A 219 -3.09 -12.67 -35.32
N PHE A 220 -4.19 -12.38 -34.63
CA PHE A 220 -5.28 -13.32 -34.37
C PHE A 220 -6.47 -13.12 -35.32
N GLY A 221 -6.27 -12.44 -36.45
CA GLY A 221 -7.26 -12.30 -37.51
C GLY A 221 -8.25 -11.15 -37.36
N ASP A 222 -7.96 -10.17 -36.50
CA ASP A 222 -8.90 -9.10 -36.16
C ASP A 222 -8.46 -7.67 -36.58
N ILE A 223 -9.28 -6.65 -36.30
CA ILE A 223 -9.09 -5.25 -36.72
C ILE A 223 -7.85 -4.58 -36.07
N GLY A 224 -7.60 -4.86 -34.80
CA GLY A 224 -6.43 -4.35 -34.08
C GLY A 224 -6.52 -2.89 -33.63
N LEU A 225 -7.68 -2.43 -33.16
CA LEU A 225 -7.73 -1.25 -32.29
C LEU A 225 -7.06 -1.59 -30.95
N PHE A 226 -6.38 -0.63 -30.34
CA PHE A 226 -5.82 -0.82 -29.01
C PHE A 226 -6.95 -0.78 -27.96
N SER A 227 -6.91 -1.69 -26.99
CA SER A 227 -7.88 -1.74 -25.89
C SER A 227 -7.35 -0.92 -24.71
N PHE A 228 -8.15 0.00 -24.17
CA PHE A 228 -7.77 0.79 -23.00
C PHE A 228 -7.31 -0.09 -21.83
N LEU A 229 -8.06 -1.16 -21.55
CA LEU A 229 -7.72 -2.12 -20.49
C LEU A 229 -6.36 -2.78 -20.77
N VAL A 230 -6.13 -3.24 -21.99
CA VAL A 230 -4.89 -3.95 -22.36
C VAL A 230 -3.70 -3.00 -22.30
N GLU A 231 -3.79 -1.81 -22.88
CA GLU A 231 -2.71 -0.81 -22.85
C GLU A 231 -2.41 -0.33 -21.43
N GLN A 232 -3.45 -0.12 -20.61
CA GLN A 232 -3.26 0.18 -19.18
C GLN A 232 -2.52 -0.97 -18.48
N THR A 233 -2.90 -2.22 -18.75
CA THR A 233 -2.26 -3.42 -18.17
C THR A 233 -0.79 -3.51 -18.59
N ILE A 234 -0.50 -3.35 -19.87
CA ILE A 234 0.87 -3.35 -20.41
C ILE A 234 1.69 -2.26 -19.72
N GLY A 235 1.17 -1.03 -19.63
CA GLY A 235 1.85 0.07 -18.97
C GLY A 235 2.11 -0.19 -17.49
N MET A 236 1.16 -0.76 -16.77
CA MET A 236 1.32 -1.12 -15.35
C MET A 236 2.38 -2.21 -15.14
N ILE A 237 2.35 -3.27 -15.94
CA ILE A 237 3.35 -4.35 -15.91
C ILE A 237 4.73 -3.78 -16.23
N ASN A 238 4.84 -2.96 -17.27
CA ASN A 238 6.09 -2.31 -17.63
C ASN A 238 6.65 -1.44 -16.50
N MET A 239 5.80 -0.66 -15.82
CA MET A 239 6.20 0.12 -14.64
C MET A 239 6.70 -0.76 -13.49
N LEU A 240 6.04 -1.89 -13.23
CA LEU A 240 6.47 -2.85 -12.21
C LEU A 240 7.83 -3.46 -12.58
N ILE A 241 8.00 -3.95 -13.81
CA ILE A 241 9.25 -4.58 -14.27
C ILE A 241 10.42 -3.59 -14.22
N GLN A 242 10.20 -2.34 -14.63
CA GLN A 242 11.27 -1.33 -14.69
C GLN A 242 11.71 -0.82 -13.32
N HIS A 243 10.81 -0.78 -12.34
CA HIS A 243 11.08 -0.10 -11.07
C HIS A 243 11.07 -0.99 -9.84
N TYR A 244 10.37 -2.12 -9.84
CA TYR A 244 10.35 -3.01 -8.69
C TYR A 244 11.76 -3.56 -8.42
N GLY A 245 12.18 -3.54 -7.15
CA GLY A 245 13.51 -4.03 -6.76
C GLY A 245 14.70 -3.16 -7.22
N ALA A 246 14.48 -2.07 -7.95
CA ALA A 246 15.56 -1.22 -8.50
C ALA A 246 16.28 -0.34 -7.46
N GLY A 247 15.95 -0.43 -6.17
CA GLY A 247 16.57 0.35 -5.08
C GLY A 247 16.28 1.85 -5.07
N THR A 248 15.65 2.39 -6.11
CA THR A 248 15.24 3.81 -6.19
C THR A 248 14.17 4.17 -5.16
N THR A 249 13.99 5.47 -4.89
CA THR A 249 12.88 5.96 -4.04
C THR A 249 11.53 5.44 -4.53
N LEU A 250 11.30 5.41 -5.85
CA LEU A 250 10.08 4.87 -6.43
C LEU A 250 9.93 3.36 -6.15
N ALA A 251 11.01 2.57 -6.32
CA ALA A 251 11.02 1.15 -6.02
C ALA A 251 10.62 0.85 -4.57
N LYS A 252 11.17 1.63 -3.63
CA LYS A 252 10.86 1.52 -2.20
C LYS A 252 9.41 1.85 -1.90
N LYS A 253 8.87 2.94 -2.48
CA LYS A 253 7.45 3.30 -2.34
C LYS A 253 6.53 2.21 -2.91
N VAL A 254 6.85 1.65 -4.08
CA VAL A 254 6.10 0.52 -4.68
C VAL A 254 6.13 -0.69 -3.75
N SER A 255 7.27 -1.00 -3.14
CA SER A 255 7.41 -2.11 -2.18
C SER A 255 6.55 -1.88 -0.94
N ALA A 256 6.59 -0.67 -0.35
CA ALA A 256 5.75 -0.30 0.79
C ALA A 256 4.25 -0.42 0.48
N SER A 257 3.82 -0.07 -0.73
CA SER A 257 2.42 -0.24 -1.16
C SER A 257 2.02 -1.71 -1.31
N ILE A 258 2.93 -2.58 -1.77
CA ILE A 258 2.67 -4.02 -1.87
C ILE A 258 2.60 -4.65 -0.47
N GLU A 259 3.49 -4.25 0.44
CA GLU A 259 3.47 -4.70 1.84
C GLU A 259 2.21 -4.23 2.58
N ALA A 260 1.75 -3.00 2.34
CA ALA A 260 0.49 -2.53 2.87
C ALA A 260 -0.68 -3.38 2.36
N LEU A 261 -0.70 -3.72 1.05
CA LEU A 261 -1.70 -4.63 0.51
C LEU A 261 -1.64 -6.03 1.16
N GLN A 262 -0.44 -6.56 1.41
CA GLN A 262 -0.26 -7.85 2.11
C GLN A 262 -0.90 -7.84 3.50
N LEU A 263 -0.74 -6.73 4.25
CA LEU A 263 -1.36 -6.57 5.56
C LEU A 263 -2.88 -6.43 5.47
N GLU A 264 -3.40 -5.64 4.52
CA GLU A 264 -4.85 -5.45 4.34
C GLU A 264 -5.58 -6.76 4.05
N ILE A 265 -5.03 -7.59 3.16
CA ILE A 265 -5.64 -8.88 2.80
C ILE A 265 -5.18 -10.04 3.69
N GLY A 266 -4.33 -9.78 4.68
CA GLY A 266 -3.82 -10.77 5.62
C GLY A 266 -3.10 -11.95 4.96
N CYS A 267 -2.33 -11.72 3.88
CA CYS A 267 -1.73 -12.82 3.13
C CYS A 267 -0.24 -13.03 3.44
N SER A 268 0.16 -14.31 3.53
CA SER A 268 1.55 -14.72 3.47
C SER A 268 2.02 -14.78 2.01
N GLY A 269 3.18 -14.17 1.72
CA GLY A 269 3.78 -14.15 0.38
C GLY A 269 3.18 -13.10 -0.56
N CYS A 270 3.27 -13.33 -1.88
CA CYS A 270 2.89 -12.32 -2.88
C CYS A 270 1.36 -12.13 -2.94
N PRO A 271 0.83 -10.89 -2.82
CA PRO A 271 -0.61 -10.65 -2.90
C PRO A 271 -1.17 -10.90 -4.31
N PHE A 272 -0.33 -10.79 -5.35
CA PHE A 272 -0.73 -11.02 -6.75
C PHE A 272 -0.97 -12.50 -7.10
N THR A 273 -0.61 -13.44 -6.22
CA THR A 273 -0.89 -14.87 -6.41
C THR A 273 -2.16 -15.32 -5.70
N LYS A 274 -2.84 -14.44 -4.97
CA LYS A 274 -4.05 -14.75 -4.20
C LYS A 274 -5.30 -14.52 -5.04
N ASN A 275 -6.41 -15.21 -4.69
CA ASN A 275 -7.67 -15.05 -5.40
C ASN A 275 -8.26 -13.66 -5.15
N TYR A 276 -8.35 -12.85 -6.20
CA TYR A 276 -8.93 -11.51 -6.10
C TYR A 276 -10.41 -11.57 -5.74
N ASP A 277 -11.20 -12.44 -6.36
CA ASP A 277 -12.66 -12.48 -6.18
C ASP A 277 -13.10 -12.83 -4.76
N GLU A 278 -12.21 -13.44 -3.97
CA GLU A 278 -12.43 -13.75 -2.55
C GLU A 278 -11.92 -12.64 -1.62
N LEU A 279 -10.73 -12.11 -1.90
CA LEU A 279 -10.05 -11.19 -0.98
C LEU A 279 -10.35 -9.72 -1.24
N TYR A 280 -11.07 -9.40 -2.33
CA TYR A 280 -11.21 -8.02 -2.76
C TYR A 280 -11.90 -7.12 -1.71
N LEU A 281 -12.77 -7.70 -0.89
CA LEU A 281 -13.51 -6.99 0.15
C LEU A 281 -12.61 -6.50 1.30
N LEU A 282 -11.44 -7.11 1.48
CA LEU A 282 -10.51 -6.81 2.57
C LEU A 282 -9.52 -5.70 2.22
N ALA A 283 -9.34 -5.42 0.93
CA ALA A 283 -8.39 -4.42 0.47
C ALA A 283 -9.05 -3.06 0.29
N THR A 284 -8.33 -2.02 0.72
CA THR A 284 -8.73 -0.64 0.39
C THR A 284 -8.66 -0.45 -1.13
N PRO A 285 -9.54 0.36 -1.76
CA PRO A 285 -9.39 0.73 -3.17
C PRO A 285 -8.08 1.50 -3.44
N GLN A 286 -6.97 0.79 -3.57
CA GLN A 286 -5.63 1.31 -3.83
C GLN A 286 -5.11 0.86 -5.20
N ARG A 287 -3.96 1.39 -5.65
CA ARG A 287 -3.40 1.02 -6.97
C ARG A 287 -3.02 -0.46 -7.03
N ALA A 288 -2.39 -1.00 -5.98
CA ALA A 288 -2.05 -2.42 -5.91
C ALA A 288 -3.29 -3.32 -6.05
N TYR A 289 -4.43 -2.88 -5.49
CA TYR A 289 -5.73 -3.54 -5.61
C TYR A 289 -6.34 -3.48 -7.02
N GLY A 290 -6.37 -2.29 -7.65
CA GLY A 290 -6.79 -2.16 -9.05
C GLY A 290 -5.93 -3.00 -9.99
N ASN A 291 -4.62 -3.03 -9.73
CA ASN A 291 -3.65 -3.85 -10.47
C ASN A 291 -3.90 -5.34 -10.26
N ALA A 292 -4.18 -5.80 -9.03
CA ALA A 292 -4.48 -7.19 -8.73
C ALA A 292 -5.73 -7.66 -9.49
N SER A 293 -6.81 -6.87 -9.52
CA SER A 293 -8.03 -7.20 -10.28
C SER A 293 -7.74 -7.43 -11.78
N ILE A 294 -6.87 -6.61 -12.35
CA ILE A 294 -6.50 -6.63 -13.77
C ILE A 294 -5.54 -7.79 -14.05
N ILE A 295 -4.51 -7.98 -13.23
CA ILE A 295 -3.52 -9.07 -13.35
C ILE A 295 -4.19 -10.44 -13.24
N THR A 296 -5.09 -10.61 -12.26
CA THR A 296 -5.87 -11.84 -12.08
C THR A 296 -6.80 -12.10 -13.27
N SER A 297 -7.44 -11.06 -13.81
CA SER A 297 -8.32 -11.17 -14.99
C SER A 297 -7.59 -11.67 -16.24
N PHE A 298 -6.32 -11.28 -16.41
CA PHE A 298 -5.47 -11.75 -17.52
C PHE A 298 -4.71 -13.05 -17.20
N LYS A 299 -4.92 -13.64 -16.02
CA LYS A 299 -4.24 -14.86 -15.55
C LYS A 299 -2.72 -14.77 -15.60
N PHE A 300 -2.17 -13.59 -15.33
CA PHE A 300 -0.72 -13.41 -15.20
C PHE A 300 -0.26 -13.83 -13.80
N THR A 301 0.81 -14.62 -13.74
CA THR A 301 1.52 -14.92 -12.50
C THR A 301 2.81 -14.10 -12.45
N LEU A 302 2.94 -13.26 -11.44
CA LEU A 302 4.18 -12.56 -11.11
C LEU A 302 5.08 -13.49 -10.31
N ILE A 303 6.25 -13.83 -10.86
CA ILE A 303 7.27 -14.63 -10.21
C ILE A 303 8.46 -13.74 -9.93
N THR A 304 8.81 -13.60 -8.66
CA THR A 304 10.06 -12.97 -8.25
C THR A 304 11.15 -14.04 -8.17
N ARG A 305 12.29 -13.81 -8.82
CA ARG A 305 13.49 -14.66 -8.68
C ARG A 305 14.67 -13.83 -8.18
N PRO A 306 15.43 -14.30 -7.18
CA PRO A 306 16.72 -13.71 -6.87
C PRO A 306 17.66 -13.95 -8.06
N TYR A 307 18.31 -12.89 -8.52
CA TYR A 307 19.36 -12.92 -9.52
C TYR A 307 20.60 -12.27 -8.94
N HIS A 308 21.72 -12.95 -9.08
CA HIS A 308 23.02 -12.41 -8.74
C HIS A 308 23.74 -12.08 -10.04
N PRO A 309 23.80 -10.79 -10.45
CA PRO A 309 24.69 -10.39 -11.51
C PRO A 309 26.12 -10.75 -11.11
N PRO A 310 26.94 -11.28 -12.04
CA PRO A 310 28.35 -11.54 -11.75
C PRO A 310 29.04 -10.23 -11.37
N GLY A 311 29.57 -10.17 -10.13
CA GLY A 311 30.31 -9.02 -9.59
C GLY A 311 29.57 -8.11 -8.60
N SER A 312 28.28 -8.32 -8.29
CA SER A 312 27.59 -7.55 -7.25
C SER A 312 27.35 -8.36 -5.97
N ALA A 313 27.75 -7.83 -4.82
CA ALA A 313 27.52 -8.44 -3.51
C ALA A 313 26.04 -8.43 -3.08
N THR A 314 25.20 -7.59 -3.70
CA THR A 314 23.76 -7.48 -3.42
C THR A 314 22.92 -8.30 -4.41
N PRO A 315 21.96 -9.11 -3.93
CA PRO A 315 20.98 -9.78 -4.79
C PRO A 315 20.05 -8.78 -5.46
N TRP A 316 19.77 -8.99 -6.75
CA TRP A 316 18.77 -8.26 -7.51
C TRP A 316 17.50 -9.10 -7.59
N TRP A 317 16.33 -8.47 -7.50
CA TRP A 317 15.06 -9.19 -7.63
C TRP A 317 14.54 -9.05 -9.06
N PHE A 318 14.38 -10.18 -9.76
CA PHE A 318 13.81 -10.23 -11.10
C PHE A 318 12.32 -10.48 -11.00
N VAL A 319 11.52 -9.63 -11.64
CA VAL A 319 10.09 -9.85 -11.80
C VAL A 319 9.86 -10.45 -13.18
N CYS A 320 9.44 -11.71 -13.22
CA CYS A 320 9.00 -12.37 -14.44
C CYS A 320 7.47 -12.46 -14.44
N VAL A 321 6.84 -12.04 -15.54
CA VAL A 321 5.42 -12.27 -15.75
C VAL A 321 5.27 -13.56 -16.57
N GLN A 322 4.64 -14.58 -16.01
CA GLN A 322 4.23 -15.78 -16.74
C GLN A 322 2.73 -15.69 -17.04
N GLY A 323 2.39 -15.66 -18.32
CA GLY A 323 1.02 -15.90 -18.81
C GLY A 323 0.96 -17.23 -19.55
N THR A 324 -0.24 -17.70 -19.88
CA THR A 324 -0.49 -18.98 -20.58
C THR A 324 0.11 -19.09 -22.00
N ALA A 325 0.87 -18.10 -22.49
CA ALA A 325 1.48 -18.16 -23.81
C ALA A 325 2.86 -17.49 -23.97
N ILE A 326 3.35 -16.64 -23.06
CA ILE A 326 4.63 -15.93 -23.29
C ILE A 326 5.35 -15.69 -21.96
N ALA A 327 6.54 -16.28 -21.81
CA ALA A 327 7.55 -15.86 -20.85
C ALA A 327 8.47 -14.86 -21.55
N ILE A 328 8.49 -13.59 -21.10
CA ILE A 328 9.45 -12.59 -21.60
C ILE A 328 10.48 -12.34 -20.49
N PRO A 329 11.67 -12.96 -20.54
CA PRO A 329 12.79 -12.54 -19.72
C PRO A 329 13.41 -11.27 -20.34
N GLN A 330 13.34 -10.13 -19.65
CA GLN A 330 14.16 -8.96 -19.98
C GLN A 330 15.27 -8.80 -18.95
N LEU A 331 16.52 -8.81 -19.44
CA LEU A 331 17.66 -8.22 -18.75
C LEU A 331 17.62 -6.71 -18.99
N VAL A 332 17.77 -5.89 -17.94
CA VAL A 332 17.87 -4.43 -18.07
C VAL A 332 19.32 -4.01 -17.83
N PRO A 333 20.07 -3.63 -18.88
CA PRO A 333 21.27 -2.80 -18.74
C PRO A 333 20.87 -1.35 -18.44
N THR A 334 21.71 -0.68 -17.66
CA THR A 334 21.63 0.74 -17.32
C THR A 334 21.37 1.67 -18.53
N CYS A 335 20.20 2.33 -18.53
CA CYS A 335 19.79 3.56 -19.27
C CYS A 335 20.01 3.63 -20.80
N PRO A 336 19.06 4.17 -21.60
CA PRO A 336 18.77 5.61 -21.52
C PRO A 336 17.31 6.05 -21.82
N LYS A 337 16.90 7.14 -21.17
CA LYS A 337 15.88 8.12 -21.63
C LYS A 337 14.52 7.55 -22.07
N ILE A 338 13.66 7.21 -21.11
CA ILE A 338 12.21 7.22 -21.31
C ILE A 338 11.62 8.11 -20.21
N ALA A 339 10.79 9.07 -20.64
CA ALA A 339 10.25 10.15 -19.82
C ALA A 339 9.52 9.62 -18.58
N PHE A 340 9.86 10.21 -17.43
CA PHE A 340 9.36 9.89 -16.11
C PHE A 340 7.83 10.03 -16.03
N PRO A 341 7.06 8.96 -15.76
CA PRO A 341 5.69 9.10 -15.31
C PRO A 341 5.71 9.30 -13.79
N LEU A 342 5.96 10.54 -13.35
CA LEU A 342 5.88 10.97 -11.95
C LEU A 342 4.43 11.04 -11.41
N GLY A 343 3.46 10.36 -12.03
CA GLY A 343 2.05 10.38 -11.62
C GLY A 343 1.72 9.56 -10.36
N HIS A 344 2.63 9.48 -9.39
CA HIS A 344 2.51 8.67 -8.16
C HIS A 344 1.93 9.49 -6.99
N ARG A 345 0.99 10.38 -7.29
CA ARG A 345 0.72 11.51 -6.41
C ARG A 345 -0.03 11.22 -5.13
N HIS A 346 -0.93 10.22 -5.10
CA HIS A 346 -2.01 10.26 -4.10
C HIS A 346 -2.37 8.93 -3.42
N ARG A 347 -2.41 7.79 -4.14
CA ARG A 347 -2.81 6.50 -3.53
C ARG A 347 -1.71 5.69 -2.83
N MET A 348 -0.44 6.07 -2.99
CA MET A 348 0.63 5.46 -2.19
C MET A 348 0.73 6.07 -0.78
N TRP A 349 0.00 7.16 -0.54
CA TRP A 349 0.06 7.98 0.67
C TRP A 349 -1.10 7.72 1.62
N ALA A 350 -2.19 7.10 1.13
CA ALA A 350 -3.25 6.54 1.94
C ALA A 350 -2.91 5.11 2.39
N ILE A 351 -1.65 4.86 2.76
CA ILE A 351 -1.34 3.76 3.69
C ILE A 351 -1.69 4.36 5.05
N PRO A 352 -2.73 3.90 5.75
CA PRO A 352 -2.90 4.27 7.14
C PRO A 352 -1.62 3.84 7.86
N GLN A 353 -0.74 4.78 8.18
CA GLN A 353 0.42 4.52 9.02
C GLN A 353 -0.11 4.38 10.45
N HIS A 354 -0.81 3.30 10.74
CA HIS A 354 -1.12 2.93 12.10
C HIS A 354 0.06 2.13 12.61
N GLN A 355 1.00 2.84 13.24
CA GLN A 355 1.82 2.23 14.27
C GLN A 355 0.95 2.23 15.55
N PRO A 356 0.55 1.08 16.11
CA PRO A 356 -0.05 1.02 17.43
C PRO A 356 0.92 1.61 18.47
N ARG A 357 0.43 2.52 19.31
CA ARG A 357 1.23 3.32 20.27
C ARG A 357 1.59 2.52 21.51
N ALA A 358 2.73 2.77 22.15
CA ALA A 358 3.02 2.22 23.48
C ALA A 358 2.06 2.81 24.53
N ALA A 359 1.50 1.96 25.40
CA ALA A 359 0.58 2.41 26.44
C ALA A 359 1.32 3.13 27.59
N PRO A 360 0.89 4.32 28.03
CA PRO A 360 1.24 4.81 29.36
C PRO A 360 0.59 3.90 30.40
N VAL A 361 1.28 3.66 31.52
CA VAL A 361 0.81 2.80 32.61
C VAL A 361 -0.50 3.38 33.17
N LEU A 362 -1.64 2.86 32.72
CA LEU A 362 -2.96 3.14 33.26
C LEU A 362 -3.62 1.82 33.67
N SER A 363 -4.31 1.87 34.80
CA SER A 363 -4.90 0.74 35.51
C SER A 363 -6.08 0.14 34.74
N GLY A 364 -5.83 -0.98 34.08
CA GLY A 364 -6.83 -1.84 33.42
C GLY A 364 -6.19 -3.18 33.03
N GLN A 365 -7.01 -4.20 32.73
CA GLN A 365 -6.57 -5.51 32.20
C GLN A 365 -6.02 -5.36 30.76
N ASP A 366 -4.89 -4.67 30.60
CA ASP A 366 -4.27 -4.46 29.30
C ASP A 366 -3.47 -5.70 28.90
N VAL A 367 -4.04 -6.48 27.98
CA VAL A 367 -3.44 -7.69 27.39
C VAL A 367 -2.28 -7.36 26.43
N SER A 368 -2.01 -6.07 26.20
CA SER A 368 -1.04 -5.56 25.21
C SER A 368 -0.20 -4.42 25.78
N LEU A 369 1.06 -4.33 25.34
CA LEU A 369 1.95 -3.19 25.53
C LEU A 369 1.59 -2.01 24.62
N LEU A 370 0.74 -2.27 23.62
CA LEU A 370 0.30 -1.29 22.63
C LEU A 370 -1.19 -0.97 22.76
N ILE A 371 -1.53 0.30 22.52
CA ILE A 371 -2.89 0.81 22.43
C ILE A 371 -3.39 0.56 21.00
N PHE A 372 -4.38 -0.32 20.90
CA PHE A 372 -5.14 -0.51 19.66
C PHE A 372 -6.35 0.44 19.65
N PRO A 373 -6.78 0.92 18.47
CA PRO A 373 -8.04 1.65 18.33
C PRO A 373 -9.19 0.84 18.92
N LYS A 374 -10.18 1.53 19.51
CA LYS A 374 -11.39 0.86 20.02
C LYS A 374 -12.18 0.28 18.86
N GLU A 375 -12.02 -1.02 18.62
CA GLU A 375 -12.83 -1.78 17.67
C GLU A 375 -14.08 -2.32 18.38
N VAL A 376 -15.22 -2.25 17.69
CA VAL A 376 -16.49 -2.83 18.17
C VAL A 376 -17.00 -3.76 17.07
N PRO A 377 -16.42 -4.98 16.94
CA PRO A 377 -16.82 -5.91 15.90
C PRO A 377 -18.29 -6.30 16.10
N SER A 378 -19.06 -6.28 15.02
CA SER A 378 -20.44 -6.74 15.01
C SER A 378 -20.51 -8.27 15.19
N GLN A 379 -21.70 -8.80 15.47
CA GLN A 379 -21.90 -10.25 15.53
C GLN A 379 -21.59 -10.93 14.18
N SER A 380 -21.88 -10.25 13.06
CA SER A 380 -21.49 -10.71 11.73
C SER A 380 -19.98 -10.74 11.52
N ASP A 381 -19.24 -9.75 12.04
CA ASP A 381 -17.77 -9.74 11.93
C ASP A 381 -17.16 -10.91 12.71
N TRP A 382 -17.70 -11.19 13.91
CA TRP A 382 -17.30 -12.36 14.70
C TRP A 382 -17.59 -13.68 14.00
N GLN A 383 -18.74 -13.79 13.35
CA GLN A 383 -19.10 -14.98 12.58
C GLN A 383 -18.16 -15.17 11.38
N LEU A 384 -17.86 -14.10 10.65
CA LEU A 384 -16.89 -14.11 9.55
C LEU A 384 -15.50 -14.55 10.03
N TRP A 385 -15.03 -14.01 11.16
CA TRP A 385 -13.77 -14.40 11.78
C TRP A 385 -13.77 -15.88 12.18
N TRP A 386 -14.86 -16.36 12.78
CA TRP A 386 -14.99 -17.76 13.16
C TRP A 386 -14.95 -18.69 11.94
N GLU A 387 -15.69 -18.37 10.89
CA GLU A 387 -15.70 -19.11 9.63
C GLU A 387 -14.31 -19.13 8.98
N PHE A 388 -13.65 -17.97 8.92
CA PHE A 388 -12.29 -17.83 8.40
C PHE A 388 -11.30 -18.72 9.17
N TRP A 389 -11.24 -18.61 10.50
CA TRP A 389 -10.30 -19.38 11.29
C TRP A 389 -10.61 -20.88 11.22
N THR A 390 -11.89 -21.26 11.22
CA THR A 390 -12.31 -22.67 11.08
C THR A 390 -11.89 -23.26 9.73
N ALA A 391 -11.87 -22.46 8.66
CA ALA A 391 -11.39 -22.88 7.35
C ALA A 391 -9.86 -22.95 7.27
N LEU A 392 -9.15 -22.09 8.01
CA LEU A 392 -7.69 -21.98 8.00
C LEU A 392 -6.99 -23.02 8.89
N VAL A 393 -7.65 -23.46 9.97
CA VAL A 393 -7.09 -24.38 10.96
C VAL A 393 -7.65 -25.80 10.81
N GLY A 394 -6.80 -26.80 11.07
CA GLY A 394 -7.21 -28.19 11.13
C GLY A 394 -7.94 -28.57 12.43
N PRO A 395 -8.32 -29.85 12.58
CA PRO A 395 -8.90 -30.37 13.82
C PRO A 395 -8.02 -30.00 15.03
N GLY A 396 -8.61 -29.32 16.02
CA GLY A 396 -7.89 -28.86 17.21
C GLY A 396 -7.32 -27.43 17.14
N TRP A 397 -7.73 -26.61 16.17
CA TRP A 397 -7.28 -25.20 16.04
C TRP A 397 -5.79 -25.03 15.76
N SER A 398 -5.18 -26.01 15.10
CA SER A 398 -3.78 -25.97 14.67
C SER A 398 -3.68 -25.48 13.23
N LEU A 399 -2.71 -24.59 12.96
CA LEU A 399 -2.40 -24.17 11.60
C LEU A 399 -1.74 -25.32 10.83
N HIS A 400 -2.10 -25.48 9.54
CA HIS A 400 -1.48 -26.46 8.66
C HIS A 400 0.03 -26.26 8.49
N GLU A 401 0.46 -24.99 8.44
CA GLU A 401 1.86 -24.59 8.50
C GLU A 401 2.09 -23.76 9.77
N PRO A 402 2.97 -24.21 10.69
CA PRO A 402 3.26 -23.46 11.90
C PRO A 402 3.99 -22.16 11.57
N LEU A 403 3.65 -21.07 12.27
CA LEU A 403 4.23 -19.73 12.06
C LEU A 403 5.73 -19.64 12.40
N GLY A 404 6.29 -20.66 13.05
CA GLY A 404 7.70 -20.72 13.43
C GLY A 404 8.03 -19.98 14.73
N ALA A 405 9.30 -19.62 14.89
CA ALA A 405 9.80 -18.91 16.07
C ALA A 405 9.45 -17.42 16.01
N TRP A 406 9.35 -16.77 17.18
CA TRP A 406 9.22 -15.33 17.26
C TRP A 406 10.47 -14.64 16.70
N VAL A 407 10.27 -13.75 15.73
CA VAL A 407 11.36 -12.97 15.10
C VAL A 407 11.54 -11.60 15.80
N HIS A 408 10.47 -11.07 16.39
CA HIS A 408 10.45 -9.81 17.11
C HIS A 408 9.79 -9.95 18.49
N PRO A 409 10.13 -9.10 19.47
CA PRO A 409 9.45 -9.06 20.76
C PRO A 409 7.94 -8.91 20.59
N THR A 410 7.17 -9.68 21.36
CA THR A 410 5.70 -9.65 21.33
C THR A 410 5.17 -8.38 21.96
N HIS A 411 4.16 -7.76 21.33
CA HIS A 411 3.40 -6.67 21.94
C HIS A 411 2.39 -7.19 22.98
N ARG A 412 1.99 -8.46 22.90
CA ARG A 412 1.10 -9.09 23.88
C ARG A 412 1.82 -9.25 25.22
N ARG A 413 1.16 -8.85 26.31
CA ARG A 413 1.59 -9.16 27.68
C ARG A 413 1.18 -10.58 28.00
N TRP A 414 2.14 -11.44 28.26
CA TRP A 414 1.91 -12.82 28.66
C TRP A 414 1.84 -12.91 30.17
N GLU A 415 0.75 -13.47 30.67
CA GLU A 415 0.55 -13.73 32.10
C GLU A 415 0.95 -15.15 32.50
N TRP A 416 1.00 -16.08 31.54
CA TRP A 416 1.16 -17.52 31.79
C TRP A 416 2.39 -18.07 31.10
N PHE A 417 3.21 -18.78 31.86
CA PHE A 417 4.46 -19.36 31.39
C PHE A 417 4.63 -20.80 31.86
N TYR A 418 5.14 -21.66 31.01
CA TYR A 418 5.47 -23.05 31.31
C TYR A 418 6.97 -23.22 31.48
N ASN A 419 7.38 -23.78 32.61
CA ASN A 419 8.74 -24.19 32.89
C ASN A 419 8.86 -25.71 32.66
N ALA A 420 9.57 -26.08 31.59
CA ALA A 420 9.77 -27.48 31.23
C ALA A 420 10.72 -28.25 32.17
N TRP A 421 11.61 -27.54 32.88
CA TRP A 421 12.59 -28.18 33.77
C TRP A 421 11.93 -28.67 35.05
N ASP A 422 11.11 -27.82 35.65
CA ASP A 422 10.42 -28.13 36.91
C ASP A 422 9.00 -28.66 36.68
N GLY A 423 8.53 -28.67 35.42
CA GLY A 423 7.17 -29.07 35.07
C GLY A 423 6.10 -28.15 35.67
N LEU A 424 6.43 -26.87 35.85
CA LEU A 424 5.60 -25.88 36.53
C LEU A 424 4.90 -24.96 35.53
N LEU A 425 3.70 -24.52 35.90
CA LEU A 425 3.00 -23.44 35.22
C LEU A 425 3.03 -22.20 36.12
N LEU A 426 3.60 -21.11 35.63
CA LEU A 426 3.78 -19.85 36.36
C LEU A 426 2.77 -18.81 35.88
N HIS A 427 2.17 -18.09 36.82
CA HIS A 427 1.26 -16.98 36.57
C HIS A 427 1.86 -15.68 37.08
N SER A 428 2.05 -14.70 36.21
CA SER A 428 2.47 -13.35 36.55
C SER A 428 1.25 -12.43 36.64
N THR A 429 0.99 -11.87 37.80
CA THR A 429 -0.03 -10.85 38.00
C THR A 429 0.51 -9.44 37.70
N GLN A 430 -0.39 -8.48 37.49
CA GLN A 430 -0.02 -7.07 37.25
C GLN A 430 0.78 -6.44 38.42
N ASP A 431 0.57 -6.93 39.64
CA ASP A 431 1.29 -6.49 40.84
C ASP A 431 2.68 -7.12 40.98
N SER A 432 3.21 -7.74 39.91
CA SER A 432 4.48 -8.48 39.88
C SER A 432 4.55 -9.69 40.82
N SER A 433 3.42 -10.12 41.39
CA SER A 433 3.37 -11.37 42.15
C SER A 433 3.29 -12.55 41.19
N ILE A 434 4.15 -13.55 41.40
CA ILE A 434 4.23 -14.74 40.55
C ILE A 434 3.79 -15.96 41.36
N THR A 435 2.84 -16.71 40.84
CA THR A 435 2.32 -17.92 41.48
C THR A 435 2.61 -19.15 40.64
N ALA A 436 3.23 -20.17 41.24
CA ALA A 436 3.49 -21.44 40.61
C ALA A 436 2.31 -22.41 40.80
N TYR A 437 2.03 -23.19 39.76
CA TYR A 437 1.03 -24.24 39.75
C TYR A 437 1.70 -25.57 39.38
N LEU A 438 1.41 -26.60 40.18
CA LEU A 438 1.96 -27.96 40.05
C LEU A 438 0.93 -28.91 39.45
N ALA A 439 1.40 -29.86 38.65
CA ALA A 439 0.57 -30.99 38.25
C ALA A 439 0.39 -31.95 39.45
N PRO A 440 -0.79 -32.58 39.62
CA PRO A 440 -1.01 -33.56 40.67
C PRO A 440 -0.08 -34.77 40.49
N GLU A 441 0.48 -35.29 41.59
CA GLU A 441 1.49 -36.37 41.58
C GLU A 441 0.93 -37.73 41.13
N ASP A 442 -0.38 -37.97 41.30
CA ASP A 442 -1.03 -39.25 41.02
C ASP A 442 -1.94 -39.19 39.77
N GLY A 443 -1.36 -39.47 38.60
CA GLY A 443 -2.16 -39.72 37.39
C GLY A 443 -1.35 -39.84 36.11
N HIS A 444 -1.63 -40.87 35.30
CA HIS A 444 -1.08 -40.99 33.94
C HIS A 444 -1.40 -39.74 33.11
N ARG A 445 -0.36 -39.07 32.60
CA ARG A 445 -0.46 -37.87 31.76
C ARG A 445 -1.06 -38.22 30.39
N LEU A 446 -2.37 -38.05 30.22
CA LEU A 446 -2.99 -38.00 28.89
C LEU A 446 -2.79 -36.60 28.29
N ARG A 447 -2.48 -36.51 26.99
CA ARG A 447 -2.31 -35.23 26.24
C ARG A 447 -3.49 -34.26 26.43
N SER A 448 -4.69 -34.76 26.75
CA SER A 448 -5.92 -33.99 26.91
C SER A 448 -6.21 -33.49 28.33
N ARG A 449 -5.41 -33.83 29.36
CA ARG A 449 -5.65 -33.46 30.77
C ARG A 449 -4.37 -32.96 31.45
N GLN A 450 -3.97 -31.72 31.17
CA GLN A 450 -2.88 -31.03 31.87
C GLN A 450 -3.45 -30.05 32.91
N ILE A 451 -4.08 -30.57 33.97
CA ILE A 451 -4.63 -29.75 35.05
C ILE A 451 -3.52 -29.48 36.07
N TYR A 452 -3.34 -28.22 36.43
CA TYR A 452 -2.40 -27.73 37.43
C TYR A 452 -3.14 -27.09 38.60
N GLN A 453 -2.61 -27.26 39.80
CA GLN A 453 -3.14 -26.72 41.05
C GLN A 453 -2.21 -25.65 41.63
N CYS A 454 -2.81 -24.61 42.22
CA CYS A 454 -2.06 -23.53 42.87
C CYS A 454 -1.13 -24.10 43.95
N SER A 455 0.15 -23.73 43.93
CA SER A 455 1.16 -24.25 44.84
C SER A 455 1.74 -23.16 45.76
N HIS A 456 2.67 -22.35 45.28
CA HIS A 456 3.40 -21.37 46.08
C HIS A 456 3.76 -20.13 45.27
N ALA A 457 4.11 -19.04 45.96
CA ALA A 457 4.61 -17.83 45.33
C ALA A 457 6.09 -17.99 44.96
N VAL A 458 6.49 -17.46 43.80
CA VAL A 458 7.86 -17.47 43.28
C VAL A 458 8.37 -16.03 43.16
N SER A 459 9.66 -15.82 43.36
CA SER A 459 10.28 -14.49 43.36
C SER A 459 10.56 -13.92 41.97
N ALA A 460 10.78 -14.76 40.96
CA ALA A 460 11.10 -14.33 39.59
C ALA A 460 10.71 -15.38 38.54
N ILE A 461 10.47 -14.92 37.30
CA ILE A 461 10.22 -15.79 36.14
C ILE A 461 11.58 -16.15 35.52
N PRO A 462 11.95 -17.44 35.41
CA PRO A 462 13.19 -17.85 34.76
C PRO A 462 13.22 -17.47 33.27
N ALA A 463 14.40 -17.18 32.72
CA ALA A 463 14.54 -16.73 31.32
C ALA A 463 14.18 -17.80 30.27
N HIS A 464 14.16 -19.08 30.64
CA HIS A 464 13.94 -20.23 29.74
C HIS A 464 12.48 -20.68 29.66
N VAL A 465 11.55 -19.96 30.30
CA VAL A 465 10.14 -20.35 30.29
C VAL A 465 9.48 -20.07 28.95
N LEU A 466 8.46 -20.87 28.63
CA LEU A 466 7.71 -20.76 27.38
C LEU A 466 6.33 -20.14 27.63
N PRO A 467 5.80 -19.29 26.73
CA PRO A 467 4.45 -18.76 26.87
C PRO A 467 3.42 -19.90 26.81
N ALA A 468 2.41 -19.85 27.66
CA ALA A 468 1.38 -20.89 27.75
C ALA A 468 -0.02 -20.31 27.64
N SER A 469 -0.92 -21.02 26.95
CA SER A 469 -2.35 -20.72 26.92
C SER A 469 -3.08 -21.60 27.92
N VAL A 470 -3.90 -21.00 28.76
CA VAL A 470 -4.57 -21.71 29.86
C VAL A 470 -6.07 -21.48 29.87
N LEU A 471 -6.81 -22.40 30.48
CA LEU A 471 -8.23 -22.26 30.77
C LEU A 471 -8.43 -22.38 32.28
N LYS A 472 -8.96 -21.31 32.90
CA LYS A 472 -9.29 -21.31 34.33
C LYS A 472 -10.56 -22.14 34.52
N LEU A 473 -10.46 -23.22 35.32
CA LEU A 473 -11.60 -24.11 35.60
C LEU A 473 -12.29 -23.72 36.91
N LEU A 474 -11.51 -23.65 38.00
CA LEU A 474 -11.95 -23.32 39.36
C LEU A 474 -10.91 -22.37 40.00
N ILE A 475 -11.23 -21.77 41.15
CA ILE A 475 -10.40 -20.74 41.83
C ILE A 475 -8.91 -21.16 41.96
N CYS A 476 -8.64 -22.46 42.10
CA CYS A 476 -7.28 -22.99 42.26
C CYS A 476 -6.86 -24.02 41.18
N GLN A 477 -7.64 -24.23 40.11
CA GLN A 477 -7.35 -25.24 39.08
C GLN A 477 -7.33 -24.67 37.68
N ILE A 478 -6.28 -25.03 36.95
CA ILE A 478 -5.97 -24.44 35.64
C ILE A 478 -5.61 -25.53 34.66
N LEU A 479 -6.25 -25.52 33.51
CA LEU A 479 -5.94 -26.43 32.41
C LEU A 479 -4.95 -25.75 31.46
N CYS A 480 -3.76 -26.31 31.30
CA CYS A 480 -2.86 -25.92 30.22
C CYS A 480 -3.41 -26.45 28.89
N ARG A 481 -3.62 -25.56 27.92
CA ARG A 481 -4.08 -25.91 26.57
C ARG A 481 -2.92 -26.15 25.65
N GLU A 482 -2.10 -25.12 25.43
CA GLU A 482 -1.02 -25.13 24.45
C GLU A 482 0.19 -24.37 24.98
N ILE A 483 1.38 -24.86 24.61
CA ILE A 483 2.67 -24.26 24.94
C ILE A 483 3.25 -23.69 23.65
N GLY A 484 3.54 -22.39 23.64
CA GLY A 484 4.08 -21.67 22.50
C GLY A 484 5.61 -21.77 22.39
N PRO A 485 6.18 -21.30 21.26
CA PRO A 485 7.63 -21.22 21.08
C PRO A 485 8.26 -20.15 22.00
N PRO A 486 9.58 -20.20 22.22
CA PRO A 486 10.30 -19.19 23.00
C PRO A 486 10.06 -17.78 22.46
N LEU A 487 9.83 -16.82 23.36
CA LEU A 487 9.68 -15.41 22.99
C LEU A 487 11.02 -14.84 22.49
N ALA A 488 10.96 -13.95 21.52
CA ALA A 488 12.14 -13.24 21.04
C ALA A 488 12.70 -12.32 22.13
N ILE A 489 14.03 -12.34 22.32
CA ILE A 489 14.73 -11.48 23.27
C ILE A 489 14.88 -10.09 22.65
N HIS A 490 14.62 -9.04 23.44
CA HIS A 490 14.79 -7.66 23.01
C HIS A 490 16.28 -7.33 22.83
N ASN A 491 16.75 -7.26 21.58
CA ASN A 491 18.05 -6.66 21.26
C ASN A 491 17.81 -5.16 20.97
N PRO A 492 18.46 -4.21 21.68
CA PRO A 492 18.29 -2.77 21.46
C PRO A 492 18.63 -2.29 20.03
N GLU A 493 19.31 -3.11 19.22
CA GLU A 493 19.54 -2.83 17.80
C GLU A 493 18.39 -3.26 16.87
N THR A 494 17.41 -4.02 17.36
CA THR A 494 16.24 -4.45 16.58
C THR A 494 15.10 -3.44 16.78
N PRO A 495 14.70 -2.68 15.74
CA PRO A 495 13.51 -1.84 15.84
C PRO A 495 12.29 -2.72 16.17
N PRO A 496 11.38 -2.27 17.07
CA PRO A 496 10.15 -3.00 17.35
C PRO A 496 9.33 -3.23 16.07
N PHE A 497 8.48 -4.26 16.10
CA PHE A 497 7.65 -4.67 14.95
C PHE A 497 6.84 -3.52 14.35
N TRP A 498 6.64 -2.41 15.09
CA TRP A 498 5.94 -1.22 14.65
C TRP A 498 6.77 0.05 14.49
N SER A 499 8.03 0.17 14.90
CA SER A 499 8.82 1.41 14.71
C SER A 499 9.32 1.63 13.31
#